data_AF-A0A097IDB4-F1
#
_entry.id   AF-A0A097IDB4-F1
#
_cell.length_a   1.000
_cell.length_b   1.000
_cell.length_c   1.000
_cell.angle_alpha   90.00
_cell.angle_beta   90.00
_cell.angle_gamma   90.00
#
_symmetry.space_group_name_H-M   'P 1'
#
loop_
_entity.id
_entity.type
_entity.pdbx_description
1 polymer ?
#
loop_
_entity_poly.entity_id
_entity_poly.type
_entity_poly.pdbx_seq_one_letter_code
_entity_poly.pdbx_strand_id
1 'polypeptide(L)'
;MNRVPALLAGLIVLVAVAAAVLGATLKLEPADAWTGVDEQVTGAPAAQAPGGLGAEDLVAARRAAGQAASQSGLLTTGTSDLVAGTQELDDGAGQLTTGIDSAATGAQSLSGGMTQLQAGVGQLGQGATRVADGVQTATEPLLGLGAVRGQIVEPMNRTILALEGNTDPEVVRARAELISVRDQAQNIPLDEGSLAKVTELRDGARELSNQLAVPGYAFHDGVFTATQAARDLSDGLAELNAGAGTADEAIGSLHEGAEKIDKLAVDTDAKIDEINRAMPAPAWAATPADGQQEARSVLPPQTALLIAALAMLAGLAVGVGAWLLPSRRWLILGAGTLGSVLAGTVALLVLGAGLGAGAVAGSAGLLVLATLASAAAAYVLTSLAGPLWGSVIAAVFGIAQLGLVGWVWRVAATSEVSMWLRVLADLSPLHWATTSLTALGNAGSVASLWTGVALLAVVSVIGVVALGRGRRGVE
;
A
#
# COMPACT_ATOMS: atom_id res chain seq x y z
N MET A 1 -34.41 8.46 10.07
CA MET A 1 -33.69 7.49 9.21
C MET A 1 -34.68 6.50 8.65
N ASN A 2 -34.81 6.44 7.32
CA ASN A 2 -35.73 5.55 6.63
C ASN A 2 -35.21 4.11 6.75
N ARG A 3 -35.88 3.23 7.52
CA ARG A 3 -35.41 1.85 7.79
C ARG A 3 -35.62 0.88 6.61
N VAL A 4 -36.38 1.31 5.61
CA VAL A 4 -36.81 0.49 4.47
C VAL A 4 -35.67 -0.12 3.63
N PRO A 5 -34.64 0.63 3.18
CA PRO A 5 -33.56 0.05 2.39
C PRO A 5 -32.72 -0.98 3.18
N ALA A 6 -32.59 -0.80 4.50
CA ALA A 6 -31.88 -1.74 5.36
C ALA A 6 -32.66 -3.06 5.53
N LEU A 7 -33.99 -2.98 5.65
CA LEU A 7 -34.86 -4.16 5.67
C LEU A 7 -34.82 -4.93 4.34
N LEU A 8 -34.77 -4.22 3.20
CA LEU A 8 -34.68 -4.85 1.89
C LEU A 8 -33.32 -5.52 1.65
N ALA A 9 -32.22 -4.91 2.09
CA ALA A 9 -30.90 -5.55 2.05
C ALA A 9 -30.84 -6.78 2.96
N GLY A 10 -31.37 -6.70 4.18
CA GLY A 10 -31.46 -7.84 5.09
C GLY A 10 -32.28 -8.99 4.49
N LEU A 11 -33.35 -8.68 3.77
CA LEU A 11 -34.14 -9.69 3.06
C LEU A 11 -33.36 -10.35 1.90
N ILE A 12 -32.63 -9.59 1.09
CA ILE A 12 -31.78 -10.14 0.02
C ILE A 12 -30.73 -11.09 0.59
N VAL A 13 -30.06 -10.69 1.69
CA VAL A 13 -29.07 -11.54 2.37
C VAL A 13 -29.72 -12.80 2.94
N LEU A 14 -30.89 -12.68 3.57
CA LEU A 14 -31.60 -13.84 4.12
C LEU A 14 -32.01 -14.84 3.04
N VAL A 15 -32.43 -14.34 1.87
CA VAL A 15 -32.77 -15.19 0.72
C VAL A 15 -31.51 -15.87 0.16
N ALA A 16 -30.36 -15.19 0.08
CA ALA A 16 -29.09 -15.79 -0.33
C ALA A 16 -28.62 -16.88 0.65
N VAL A 17 -28.74 -16.64 1.96
CA VAL A 17 -28.42 -17.64 2.99
C VAL A 17 -29.38 -18.84 2.91
N ALA A 18 -30.66 -18.60 2.70
CA ALA A 18 -31.64 -19.68 2.52
C ALA A 18 -31.31 -20.55 1.29
N ALA A 19 -30.86 -19.93 0.19
CA ALA A 19 -30.42 -20.66 -1.01
C ALA A 19 -29.16 -21.49 -0.74
N ALA A 20 -28.17 -20.96 -0.01
CA ALA A 20 -26.99 -21.72 0.38
C ALA A 20 -27.32 -22.91 1.30
N VAL A 21 -28.22 -22.71 2.27
CA VAL A 21 -28.71 -23.81 3.13
C VAL A 21 -29.45 -24.85 2.29
N LEU A 22 -30.30 -24.44 1.35
CA LEU A 22 -31.04 -25.36 0.48
C LEU A 22 -30.13 -26.14 -0.47
N GLY A 23 -29.10 -25.48 -1.04
CA GLY A 23 -28.09 -26.13 -1.88
C GLY A 23 -27.29 -27.18 -1.11
N ALA A 24 -26.91 -26.87 0.14
CA ALA A 24 -26.22 -27.80 1.02
C ALA A 24 -27.10 -28.97 1.47
N THR A 25 -28.39 -28.74 1.79
CA THR A 25 -29.30 -29.83 2.22
C THR A 25 -29.67 -30.76 1.07
N LEU A 26 -29.87 -30.21 -0.13
CA LEU A 26 -30.18 -30.98 -1.33
C LEU A 26 -28.93 -31.60 -1.99
N LYS A 27 -27.73 -31.33 -1.46
CA LYS A 27 -26.44 -31.77 -2.02
C LYS A 27 -26.29 -31.43 -3.52
N LEU A 28 -26.81 -30.30 -3.97
CA LEU A 28 -26.67 -29.82 -5.37
C LEU A 28 -25.25 -29.40 -5.71
N GLU A 29 -24.52 -30.22 -6.46
CA GLU A 29 -23.17 -29.92 -6.91
C GLU A 29 -23.21 -29.14 -8.22
N PRO A 30 -22.18 -28.31 -8.52
CA PRO A 30 -22.11 -27.65 -9.81
C PRO A 30 -22.20 -28.66 -10.96
N ALA A 31 -21.60 -29.84 -10.78
CA ALA A 31 -21.63 -30.94 -11.73
C ALA A 31 -23.04 -31.40 -12.11
N ASP A 32 -23.98 -31.37 -11.17
CA ASP A 32 -25.39 -31.75 -11.40
C ASP A 32 -26.09 -30.85 -12.43
N ALA A 33 -25.52 -29.67 -12.72
CA ALA A 33 -26.04 -28.78 -13.76
C ALA A 33 -25.73 -29.28 -15.18
N TRP A 34 -24.84 -30.25 -15.37
CA TRP A 34 -24.52 -30.83 -16.67
C TRP A 34 -24.49 -32.36 -16.69
N THR A 35 -24.76 -33.03 -15.57
CA THR A 35 -24.96 -34.49 -15.49
C THR A 35 -26.44 -34.81 -15.26
N GLY A 36 -27.00 -35.73 -16.04
CA GLY A 36 -28.38 -36.19 -15.87
C GLY A 36 -28.57 -37.02 -14.58
N VAL A 37 -29.81 -37.07 -14.07
CA VAL A 37 -30.18 -37.67 -12.77
C VAL A 37 -29.88 -39.18 -12.66
N ASP A 38 -29.61 -39.88 -13.77
CA ASP A 38 -29.37 -41.34 -13.80
C ASP A 38 -27.92 -41.75 -14.17
N GLU A 39 -26.99 -40.79 -14.31
CA GLU A 39 -25.63 -41.08 -14.79
C GLU A 39 -24.58 -40.69 -13.74
N GLN A 40 -24.38 -41.55 -12.73
CA GLN A 40 -23.19 -41.54 -11.87
C GLN A 40 -21.98 -41.99 -12.67
N VAL A 41 -21.53 -41.13 -13.59
CA VAL A 41 -20.36 -41.35 -14.42
C VAL A 41 -19.45 -40.14 -14.24
N THR A 42 -18.52 -40.27 -13.29
CA THR A 42 -17.33 -39.43 -13.22
C THR A 42 -16.35 -39.84 -14.33
N GLY A 43 -16.71 -39.52 -15.57
CA GLY A 43 -15.87 -39.66 -16.77
C GLY A 43 -16.40 -40.64 -17.82
N ALA A 44 -16.50 -40.19 -19.08
CA ALA A 44 -17.04 -40.96 -20.22
C ALA A 44 -16.27 -42.28 -20.49
N PRO A 45 -16.94 -43.36 -20.92
CA PRO A 45 -16.31 -44.64 -21.22
C PRO A 45 -15.39 -44.50 -22.44
N ALA A 46 -14.12 -44.87 -22.27
CA ALA A 46 -13.14 -44.84 -23.34
C ALA A 46 -13.11 -46.19 -24.08
N ALA A 47 -13.34 -46.16 -25.39
CA ALA A 47 -13.16 -47.31 -26.27
C ALA A 47 -11.65 -47.61 -26.43
N GLN A 48 -11.31 -48.91 -26.44
CA GLN A 48 -9.95 -49.42 -26.59
C GLN A 48 -9.27 -48.86 -27.84
N ALA A 49 -8.13 -48.18 -27.65
CA ALA A 49 -7.26 -47.76 -28.74
C ALA A 49 -6.50 -48.98 -29.33
N PRO A 50 -6.28 -49.06 -30.65
CA PRO A 50 -5.44 -50.08 -31.24
C PRO A 50 -3.98 -49.76 -30.89
N GLY A 51 -3.37 -50.53 -29.98
CA GLY A 51 -1.97 -50.33 -29.59
C GLY A 51 -1.53 -50.89 -28.23
N GLY A 52 -2.44 -51.41 -27.40
CA GLY A 52 -2.06 -52.08 -26.13
C GLY A 52 -1.79 -51.16 -24.94
N LEU A 53 -1.95 -49.84 -25.07
CA LEU A 53 -2.10 -48.93 -23.93
C LEU A 53 -3.59 -48.86 -23.57
N GLY A 54 -3.92 -49.12 -22.30
CA GLY A 54 -5.29 -49.12 -21.83
C GLY A 54 -5.91 -47.72 -22.00
N ALA A 55 -7.19 -47.67 -22.36
CA ALA A 55 -7.92 -46.40 -22.45
C ALA A 55 -7.94 -45.66 -21.10
N GLU A 56 -7.82 -46.40 -20.00
CA GLU A 56 -7.64 -45.91 -18.64
C GLU A 56 -6.28 -45.22 -18.41
N ASP A 57 -5.19 -45.76 -18.95
CA ASP A 57 -3.83 -45.20 -18.85
C ASP A 57 -3.74 -43.85 -19.59
N LEU A 58 -4.40 -43.73 -20.74
CA LEU A 58 -4.46 -42.48 -21.52
C LEU A 58 -5.28 -41.40 -20.81
N VAL A 59 -6.38 -41.79 -20.15
CA VAL A 59 -7.19 -40.86 -19.34
C VAL A 59 -6.43 -40.43 -18.09
N ALA A 60 -5.72 -41.35 -17.44
CA ALA A 60 -4.85 -41.05 -16.31
C ALA A 60 -3.70 -40.10 -16.70
N ALA A 61 -3.04 -40.35 -17.83
CA ALA A 61 -2.00 -39.48 -18.38
C ALA A 61 -2.52 -38.07 -18.70
N ARG A 62 -3.71 -37.95 -19.30
CA ARG A 62 -4.34 -36.64 -19.54
C ARG A 62 -4.69 -35.91 -18.25
N ARG A 63 -5.20 -36.64 -17.24
CA ARG A 63 -5.47 -36.06 -15.92
C ARG A 63 -4.19 -35.55 -15.27
N ALA A 64 -3.13 -36.35 -15.29
CA ALA A 64 -1.82 -35.97 -14.75
C ALA A 64 -1.22 -34.75 -15.49
N ALA A 65 -1.29 -34.72 -16.82
CA ALA A 65 -0.81 -33.58 -17.62
C ALA A 65 -1.66 -32.32 -17.42
N GLY A 66 -2.98 -32.44 -17.23
CA GLY A 66 -3.85 -31.33 -16.87
C GLY A 66 -3.57 -30.77 -15.47
N GLN A 67 -3.26 -31.65 -14.51
CA GLN A 67 -2.81 -31.25 -13.16
C GLN A 67 -1.42 -30.59 -13.20
N ALA A 68 -0.50 -31.14 -13.99
CA ALA A 68 0.82 -30.55 -14.19
C ALA A 68 0.72 -29.16 -14.84
N ALA A 69 -0.18 -28.98 -15.83
CA ALA A 69 -0.40 -27.68 -16.47
C ALA A 69 -0.97 -26.65 -15.50
N SER A 70 -1.91 -27.03 -14.63
CA SER A 70 -2.45 -26.11 -13.64
C SER A 70 -1.43 -25.73 -12.56
N GLN A 71 -0.61 -26.69 -12.11
CA GLN A 71 0.48 -26.43 -11.16
C GLN A 71 1.58 -25.58 -11.79
N SER A 72 1.92 -25.84 -13.05
CA SER A 72 2.89 -25.07 -13.82
C SER A 72 2.42 -23.63 -14.03
N GLY A 73 1.16 -23.40 -14.40
CA GLY A 73 0.63 -22.04 -14.52
C GLY A 73 0.64 -21.26 -13.20
N LEU A 74 0.41 -21.94 -12.06
CA LEU A 74 0.57 -21.33 -10.73
C LEU A 74 2.03 -21.03 -10.41
N LEU A 75 2.95 -21.93 -10.78
CA LEU A 75 4.39 -21.72 -10.63
C LEU A 75 4.85 -20.50 -11.43
N THR A 76 4.49 -20.41 -12.71
CA THR A 76 4.81 -19.27 -13.59
C THR A 76 4.26 -17.96 -13.03
N THR A 77 3.04 -17.97 -12.49
CA THR A 77 2.48 -16.78 -11.83
C THR A 77 3.31 -16.40 -10.60
N GLY A 78 3.63 -17.37 -9.74
CA GLY A 78 4.41 -17.13 -8.53
C GLY A 78 5.87 -16.71 -8.80
N THR A 79 6.49 -17.21 -9.86
CA THR A 79 7.85 -16.79 -10.27
C THR A 79 7.84 -15.42 -10.90
N SER A 80 6.81 -15.08 -11.68
CA SER A 80 6.61 -13.73 -12.21
C SER A 80 6.43 -12.72 -11.08
N ASP A 81 5.64 -13.06 -10.05
CA ASP A 81 5.46 -12.21 -8.87
C ASP A 81 6.77 -12.06 -8.08
N LEU A 82 7.58 -13.13 -7.99
CA LEU A 82 8.90 -13.09 -7.36
C LEU A 82 9.87 -12.18 -8.13
N VAL A 83 9.88 -12.25 -9.47
CA VAL A 83 10.70 -11.36 -10.32
C VAL A 83 10.28 -9.91 -10.10
N ALA A 84 8.97 -9.62 -10.10
CA ALA A 84 8.46 -8.28 -9.85
C ALA A 84 8.86 -7.76 -8.45
N GLY A 85 8.72 -8.59 -7.41
CA GLY A 85 9.10 -8.22 -6.04
C GLY A 85 10.61 -8.04 -5.85
N THR A 86 11.43 -8.83 -6.54
CA THR A 86 12.89 -8.66 -6.52
C THR A 86 13.34 -7.44 -7.31
N GLN A 87 12.67 -7.07 -8.41
CA GLN A 87 12.92 -5.81 -9.11
C GLN A 87 12.60 -4.60 -8.23
N GLU A 88 11.46 -4.62 -7.53
CA GLU A 88 11.10 -3.52 -6.61
C GLU A 88 12.12 -3.40 -5.47
N LEU A 89 12.62 -4.53 -4.96
CA LEU A 89 13.68 -4.55 -3.95
C LEU A 89 15.01 -3.99 -4.50
N ASP A 90 15.39 -4.35 -5.73
CA ASP A 90 16.58 -3.84 -6.43
C ASP A 90 16.50 -2.32 -6.66
N ASP A 91 15.37 -1.84 -7.18
CA ASP A 91 15.11 -0.41 -7.37
C ASP A 91 15.17 0.35 -6.05
N GLY A 92 14.58 -0.22 -4.98
CA GLY A 92 14.61 0.36 -3.64
C GLY A 92 16.01 0.38 -3.02
N ALA A 93 16.80 -0.67 -3.25
CA ALA A 93 18.19 -0.75 -2.82
C ALA A 93 19.05 0.30 -3.53
N GLY A 94 18.91 0.46 -4.85
CA GLY A 94 19.61 1.48 -5.61
C GLY A 94 19.28 2.92 -5.14
N GLN A 95 18.02 3.19 -4.79
CA GLN A 95 17.63 4.47 -4.18
C GLN A 95 18.27 4.69 -2.81
N LEU A 96 18.31 3.64 -1.97
CA LEU A 96 18.93 3.71 -0.65
C LEU A 96 20.44 3.97 -0.78
N THR A 97 21.13 3.25 -1.65
CA THR A 97 22.57 3.42 -1.94
C THR A 97 22.85 4.85 -2.39
N THR A 98 22.06 5.38 -3.33
CA THR A 98 22.17 6.79 -3.78
C THR A 98 22.00 7.80 -2.63
N GLY A 99 21.07 7.52 -1.71
CA GLY A 99 20.83 8.32 -0.52
C GLY A 99 22.00 8.28 0.46
N ILE A 100 22.59 7.10 0.66
CA ILE A 100 23.77 6.90 1.52
C ILE A 100 25.01 7.59 0.91
N ASP A 101 25.24 7.46 -0.39
CA ASP A 101 26.30 8.18 -1.12
C ASP A 101 26.21 9.69 -0.92
N SER A 102 24.99 10.23 -1.04
CA SER A 102 24.72 11.65 -0.84
C SER A 102 25.00 12.08 0.61
N ALA A 103 24.58 11.27 1.58
CA ALA A 103 24.84 11.51 2.99
C ALA A 103 26.35 11.44 3.31
N ALA A 104 27.07 10.46 2.78
CA ALA A 104 28.51 10.31 2.94
C ALA A 104 29.26 11.51 2.38
N THR A 105 28.89 11.97 1.18
CA THR A 105 29.45 13.19 0.56
C THR A 105 29.20 14.44 1.42
N GLY A 106 27.98 14.57 1.96
CA GLY A 106 27.62 15.65 2.88
C GLY A 106 28.43 15.62 4.18
N ALA A 107 28.59 14.43 4.77
CA ALA A 107 29.38 14.25 6.00
C ALA A 107 30.87 14.50 5.78
N GLN A 108 31.43 14.10 4.63
CA GLN A 108 32.80 14.42 4.27
C GLN A 108 33.01 15.94 4.12
N SER A 109 32.05 16.62 3.51
CA SER A 109 32.05 18.09 3.39
C SER A 109 31.96 18.76 4.76
N LEU A 110 31.09 18.26 5.65
CA LEU A 110 30.97 18.74 7.03
C LEU A 110 32.27 18.53 7.81
N SER A 111 32.86 17.35 7.74
CA SER A 111 34.15 17.02 8.36
C SER A 111 35.28 17.95 7.89
N GLY A 112 35.34 18.20 6.58
CA GLY A 112 36.28 19.16 5.99
C GLY A 112 36.06 20.58 6.49
N GLY A 113 34.81 21.06 6.51
CA GLY A 113 34.45 22.39 7.01
C GLY A 113 34.73 22.56 8.51
N MET A 114 34.46 21.53 9.32
CA MET A 114 34.77 21.54 10.75
C MET A 114 36.28 21.55 11.01
N THR A 115 37.07 20.83 10.20
CA THR A 115 38.54 20.88 10.29
C THR A 115 39.07 22.28 9.97
N GLN A 116 38.49 22.97 8.98
CA GLN A 116 38.82 24.36 8.68
C GLN A 116 38.41 25.30 9.81
N LEU A 117 37.22 25.11 10.39
CA LEU A 117 36.75 25.88 11.55
C LEU A 117 37.68 25.69 12.75
N GLN A 118 38.06 24.46 13.07
CA GLN A 118 39.00 24.15 14.15
C GLN A 118 40.34 24.87 13.95
N ALA A 119 40.88 24.86 12.72
CA ALA A 119 42.10 25.59 12.38
C ALA A 119 41.93 27.11 12.55
N GLY A 120 40.81 27.68 12.09
CA GLY A 120 40.46 29.10 12.25
C GLY A 120 40.31 29.51 13.71
N VAL A 121 39.68 28.68 14.54
CA VAL A 121 39.58 28.88 15.99
C VAL A 121 40.96 28.85 16.64
N GLY A 122 41.86 27.96 16.22
CA GLY A 122 43.25 27.96 16.68
C GLY A 122 43.99 29.27 16.36
N GLN A 123 43.81 29.81 15.15
CA GLN A 123 44.38 31.11 14.77
C GLN A 123 43.76 32.27 15.56
N LEU A 124 42.44 32.23 15.76
CA LEU A 124 41.73 33.24 16.55
C LEU A 124 42.17 33.20 18.02
N GLY A 125 42.36 32.00 18.58
CA GLY A 125 42.91 31.80 19.92
C GLY A 125 44.30 32.43 20.07
N GLN A 126 45.21 32.18 19.13
CA GLN A 126 46.54 32.84 19.13
C GLN A 126 46.44 34.38 19.03
N GLY A 127 45.50 34.89 18.24
CA GLY A 127 45.21 36.32 18.16
C GLY A 127 44.70 36.88 19.49
N ALA A 128 43.74 36.19 20.12
CA ALA A 128 43.16 36.56 21.39
C ALA A 128 44.19 36.54 22.52
N THR A 129 45.11 35.56 22.55
CA THR A 129 46.24 35.55 23.50
C THR A 129 47.12 36.77 23.34
N ARG A 130 47.52 37.12 22.11
CA ARG A 130 48.33 38.33 21.86
C ARG A 130 47.61 39.61 22.31
N VAL A 131 46.30 39.70 22.11
CA VAL A 131 45.50 40.84 22.59
C VAL A 131 45.44 40.85 24.11
N ALA A 132 45.18 39.72 24.76
CA ALA A 132 45.14 39.60 26.21
C ALA A 132 46.47 40.00 26.85
N ASP A 133 47.59 39.52 26.31
CA ASP A 133 48.94 39.86 26.77
C ASP A 133 49.23 41.37 26.59
N GLY A 134 48.82 41.95 25.46
CA GLY A 134 48.96 43.38 25.18
C GLY A 134 48.12 44.25 26.12
N VAL A 135 46.87 43.84 26.39
CA VAL A 135 46.00 44.51 27.36
C VAL A 135 46.59 44.40 28.76
N GLN A 136 47.04 43.22 29.18
CA GLN A 136 47.69 43.05 30.48
C GLN A 136 48.90 43.99 30.62
N THR A 137 49.79 44.00 29.62
CA THR A 137 50.98 44.87 29.60
C THR A 137 50.61 46.36 29.67
N ALA A 138 49.53 46.79 29.01
CA ALA A 138 49.07 48.18 29.02
C ALA A 138 48.36 48.58 30.33
N THR A 139 47.68 47.63 30.98
CA THR A 139 46.87 47.87 32.19
C THR A 139 47.68 47.80 33.48
N GLU A 140 48.74 46.99 33.54
CA GLU A 140 49.59 46.82 34.72
C GLU A 140 50.14 48.15 35.29
N PRO A 141 50.72 49.07 34.49
CA PRO A 141 51.18 50.36 34.99
C PRO A 141 50.04 51.24 35.53
N LEU A 142 48.86 51.19 34.91
CA LEU A 142 47.70 51.99 35.30
C LEU A 142 47.15 51.53 36.66
N LEU A 143 47.07 50.22 36.87
CA LEU A 143 46.67 49.63 38.15
C LEU A 143 47.70 49.93 39.24
N GLY A 144 49.00 49.85 38.91
CA GLY A 144 50.08 50.26 39.81
C GLY A 144 49.99 51.73 40.22
N LEU A 145 49.73 52.63 39.26
CA LEU A 145 49.55 54.06 39.54
C LEU A 145 48.33 54.33 40.42
N GLY A 146 47.21 53.64 40.17
CA GLY A 146 46.01 53.72 41.00
C GLY A 146 46.27 53.27 42.45
N ALA A 147 46.99 52.17 42.64
CA ALA A 147 47.36 51.67 43.96
C ALA A 147 48.29 52.65 44.71
N VAL A 148 49.30 53.19 44.03
CA VAL A 148 50.22 54.18 44.60
C VAL A 148 49.48 55.47 44.97
N ARG A 149 48.56 55.94 44.11
CA ARG A 149 47.69 57.10 44.41
C ARG A 149 46.90 56.87 45.69
N GLY A 150 46.25 55.72 45.85
CA GLY A 150 45.49 55.38 47.06
C GLY A 150 46.36 55.36 48.32
N GLN A 151 47.57 54.81 48.22
CA GLN A 151 48.52 54.75 49.34
C GLN A 151 49.11 56.11 49.73
N ILE A 152 49.16 57.09 48.82
CA ILE A 152 49.73 58.42 49.07
C ILE A 152 48.64 59.41 49.52
N VAL A 153 47.51 59.46 48.82
CA VAL A 153 46.46 60.48 49.04
C VAL A 153 45.76 60.29 50.39
N GLU A 154 45.51 59.06 50.82
CA GLU A 154 44.82 58.79 52.10
C GLU A 154 45.63 59.20 53.34
N PRO A 155 46.91 58.80 53.49
CA PRO A 155 47.76 59.33 54.55
C PRO A 155 47.90 60.85 54.48
N MET A 156 48.08 61.43 53.28
CA MET A 156 48.16 62.89 53.11
C MET A 156 46.90 63.60 53.58
N ASN A 157 45.70 63.07 53.28
CA ASN A 157 44.44 63.63 53.80
C ASN A 157 44.40 63.62 55.33
N ARG A 158 44.77 62.50 55.96
CA ARG A 158 44.86 62.41 57.42
C ARG A 158 45.86 63.40 58.01
N THR A 159 47.02 63.57 57.40
CA THR A 159 48.03 64.55 57.84
C THR A 159 47.52 65.99 57.67
N ILE A 160 46.91 66.33 56.53
CA ILE A 160 46.36 67.67 56.27
C ILE A 160 45.27 68.03 57.29
N LEU A 161 44.42 67.07 57.66
CA LEU A 161 43.40 67.22 58.71
C LEU A 161 44.03 67.40 60.09
N ALA A 162 45.06 66.62 60.43
CA ALA A 162 45.73 66.72 61.73
C ALA A 162 46.46 68.06 61.94
N LEU A 163 46.88 68.73 60.86
CA LEU A 163 47.53 70.04 60.90
C LEU A 163 46.54 71.22 60.90
N GLU A 164 45.24 70.95 60.81
CA GLU A 164 44.20 71.97 60.78
C GLU A 164 44.04 72.66 62.14
N GLY A 165 43.98 73.99 62.14
CA GLY A 165 43.89 74.80 63.37
C GLY A 165 45.22 75.17 64.04
N ASN A 166 46.36 74.70 63.52
CA ASN A 166 47.68 75.13 63.98
C ASN A 166 48.04 76.51 63.41
N THR A 167 48.51 77.43 64.27
CA THR A 167 48.83 78.83 63.91
C THR A 167 50.31 79.11 63.67
N ASP A 168 51.19 78.11 63.83
CA ASP A 168 52.62 78.25 63.53
C ASP A 168 52.84 78.54 62.02
N PRO A 169 53.53 79.63 61.64
CA PRO A 169 53.77 80.01 60.25
C PRO A 169 54.44 78.93 59.40
N GLU A 170 55.30 78.09 59.97
CA GLU A 170 55.98 77.01 59.24
C GLU A 170 55.01 75.85 58.96
N VAL A 171 54.16 75.51 59.93
CA VAL A 171 53.13 74.46 59.80
C VAL A 171 52.07 74.83 58.76
N VAL A 172 51.66 76.11 58.72
CA VAL A 172 50.71 76.60 57.72
C VAL A 172 51.27 76.48 56.30
N ARG A 173 52.56 76.78 56.09
CA ARG A 173 53.23 76.61 54.79
C ARG A 173 53.35 75.14 54.39
N ALA A 174 53.79 74.27 55.30
CA ALA A 174 53.90 72.83 55.04
C ALA A 174 52.53 72.21 54.69
N ARG A 175 51.46 72.62 55.38
CA ARG A 175 50.10 72.20 55.04
C ARG A 175 49.68 72.67 53.64
N ALA A 176 50.00 73.90 53.24
CA ALA A 176 49.70 74.42 51.91
C ALA A 176 50.44 73.65 50.80
N GLU A 177 51.70 73.29 51.02
CA GLU A 177 52.48 72.44 50.10
C GLU A 177 51.89 71.03 49.99
N LEU A 178 51.51 70.40 51.11
CA LEU A 178 50.84 69.09 51.12
C LEU A 178 49.51 69.12 50.37
N ILE A 179 48.72 70.19 50.53
CA ILE A 179 47.48 70.39 49.77
C ILE A 179 47.77 70.47 48.26
N SER A 180 48.79 71.23 47.85
CA SER A 180 49.19 71.32 46.44
C SER A 180 49.60 69.96 45.85
N VAL A 181 50.43 69.18 46.57
CA VAL A 181 50.85 67.84 46.12
C VAL A 181 49.67 66.87 46.09
N ARG A 182 48.75 66.96 47.05
CA ARG A 182 47.53 66.14 47.09
C ARG A 182 46.67 66.44 45.86
N ASP A 183 46.44 67.72 45.57
CA ASP A 183 45.58 68.14 44.46
C ASP A 183 46.20 67.74 43.11
N GLN A 184 47.53 67.83 42.97
CA GLN A 184 48.26 67.30 41.81
C GLN A 184 48.08 65.79 41.66
N ALA A 185 48.18 65.02 42.75
CA ALA A 185 47.95 63.58 42.74
C ALA A 185 46.47 63.20 42.49
N GLN A 186 45.52 64.04 42.94
CA GLN A 186 44.09 63.84 42.72
C GLN A 186 43.64 64.19 41.30
N ASN A 187 44.33 65.12 40.63
CA ASN A 187 44.05 65.53 39.26
C ASN A 187 44.56 64.52 38.21
N ILE A 188 45.23 63.43 38.61
CA ILE A 188 45.53 62.32 37.70
C ILE A 188 44.19 61.67 37.28
N PRO A 189 43.89 61.57 35.97
CA PRO A 189 42.60 61.08 35.46
C PRO A 189 42.50 59.55 35.55
N LEU A 190 42.53 59.02 36.77
CA LEU A 190 42.33 57.61 37.11
C LEU A 190 41.34 57.53 38.26
N ASP A 191 40.07 57.78 37.98
CA ASP A 191 38.99 57.54 38.93
C ASP A 191 38.73 56.03 39.12
N GLU A 192 38.05 55.64 40.21
CA GLU A 192 37.74 54.25 40.52
C GLU A 192 36.94 53.55 39.40
N GLY A 193 36.06 54.28 38.70
CA GLY A 193 35.27 53.73 37.60
C GLY A 193 36.12 53.41 36.37
N SER A 194 37.12 54.24 36.08
CA SER A 194 38.09 53.99 35.00
C SER A 194 38.97 52.76 35.31
N LEU A 195 39.41 52.58 36.56
CA LEU A 195 40.20 51.41 36.97
C LEU A 195 39.39 50.10 36.92
N ALA A 196 38.10 50.16 37.27
CA ALA A 196 37.18 49.02 37.14
C ALA A 196 37.06 48.57 35.67
N LYS A 197 36.88 49.51 34.74
CA LYS A 197 36.81 49.20 33.29
C LYS A 197 38.11 48.64 32.73
N VAL A 198 39.24 49.13 33.21
CA VAL A 198 40.58 48.61 32.84
C VAL A 198 40.74 47.16 33.28
N THR A 199 40.28 46.84 34.50
CA THR A 199 40.30 45.47 35.04
C THR A 199 39.35 44.56 34.26
N GLU A 200 38.13 45.02 34.00
CA GLU A 200 37.13 44.29 33.20
C GLU A 200 37.65 43.99 31.79
N LEU A 201 38.29 44.95 31.13
CA LEU A 201 38.88 44.76 29.80
C LEU A 201 40.00 43.70 29.83
N ARG A 202 40.88 43.76 30.83
CA ARG A 202 41.96 42.77 31.01
C ARG A 202 41.39 41.37 31.23
N ASP A 203 40.45 41.24 32.16
CA ASP A 203 39.89 39.96 32.55
C ASP A 203 39.05 39.37 31.40
N GLY A 204 38.28 40.21 30.70
CA GLY A 204 37.53 39.83 29.51
C GLY A 204 38.42 39.38 28.35
N ALA A 205 39.53 40.08 28.09
CA ALA A 205 40.49 39.67 27.06
C ALA A 205 41.16 38.32 27.42
N ARG A 206 41.51 38.14 28.69
CA ARG A 206 42.08 36.87 29.19
C ARG A 206 41.09 35.72 29.08
N GLU A 207 39.83 35.93 29.47
CA GLU A 207 38.78 34.93 29.38
C GLU A 207 38.50 34.55 27.93
N LEU A 208 38.39 35.52 27.01
CA LEU A 208 38.22 35.25 25.58
C LEU A 208 39.39 34.43 25.02
N SER A 209 40.63 34.80 25.38
CA SER A 209 41.80 34.01 25.00
C SER A 209 41.71 32.58 25.51
N ASN A 210 41.29 32.38 26.75
CA ASN A 210 41.20 31.05 27.34
C ASN A 210 40.11 30.21 26.65
N GLN A 211 38.92 30.78 26.43
CA GLN A 211 37.81 30.12 25.74
C GLN A 211 38.18 29.62 24.33
N LEU A 212 39.07 30.34 23.65
CA LEU A 212 39.45 30.04 22.27
C LEU A 212 40.71 29.17 22.13
N ALA A 213 41.67 29.29 23.05
CA ALA A 213 43.00 28.71 22.89
C ALA A 213 43.35 27.60 23.89
N VAL A 214 42.64 27.52 25.02
CA VAL A 214 43.04 26.64 26.13
C VAL A 214 42.12 25.41 26.19
N PRO A 215 42.68 24.19 26.15
CA PRO A 215 41.91 22.97 26.39
C PRO A 215 41.26 22.96 27.77
N GLY A 216 40.04 22.43 27.87
CA GLY A 216 39.22 22.44 29.09
C GLY A 216 38.21 23.58 29.15
N TYR A 217 38.30 24.55 28.24
CA TYR A 217 37.28 25.59 28.09
C TYR A 217 36.20 25.17 27.09
N ALA A 218 34.96 25.55 27.39
CA ALA A 218 33.77 25.05 26.71
C ALA A 218 33.75 25.32 25.20
N PHE A 219 34.16 26.51 24.76
CA PHE A 219 34.15 26.85 23.33
C PHE A 219 35.21 26.06 22.55
N HIS A 220 36.46 26.06 23.02
CA HIS A 220 37.55 25.28 22.43
C HIS A 220 37.16 23.79 22.33
N ASP A 221 36.80 23.17 23.46
CA ASP A 221 36.51 21.75 23.50
C ASP A 221 35.26 21.39 22.69
N GLY A 222 34.26 22.27 22.66
CA GLY A 222 33.06 22.11 21.84
C GLY A 222 33.38 22.04 20.35
N VAL A 223 34.25 22.92 19.84
CA VAL A 223 34.66 22.93 18.43
C VAL A 223 35.46 21.67 18.08
N PHE A 224 36.40 21.26 18.93
CA PHE A 224 37.21 20.06 18.69
C PHE A 224 36.37 18.79 18.75
N THR A 225 35.44 18.69 19.73
CA THR A 225 34.52 17.56 19.86
C THR A 225 33.58 17.47 18.66
N ALA A 226 32.99 18.60 18.23
CA ALA A 226 32.14 18.64 17.04
C ALA A 226 32.91 18.26 15.77
N THR A 227 34.18 18.66 15.68
CA THR A 227 35.04 18.29 14.54
C THR A 227 35.34 16.79 14.53
N GLN A 228 35.64 16.20 15.70
CA GLN A 228 35.84 14.76 15.80
C GLN A 228 34.57 13.99 15.45
N ALA A 229 33.42 14.39 16.00
CA ALA A 229 32.13 13.76 15.69
C ALA A 229 31.78 13.84 14.20
N ALA A 230 32.11 14.94 13.52
CA ALA A 230 31.93 15.05 12.07
C ALA A 230 32.83 14.10 11.28
N ARG A 231 34.07 13.86 11.73
CA ARG A 231 34.97 12.84 11.14
C ARG A 231 34.41 11.44 11.36
N ASP A 232 34.04 11.11 12.59
CA ASP A 232 33.50 9.80 12.93
C ASP A 232 32.21 9.50 12.13
N LEU A 233 31.35 10.51 11.94
CA LEU A 233 30.16 10.41 11.10
C LEU A 233 30.52 10.16 9.62
N SER A 234 31.50 10.88 9.09
CA SER A 234 31.98 10.69 7.71
C SER A 234 32.53 9.28 7.51
N ASP A 235 33.32 8.79 8.46
CA ASP A 235 33.93 7.46 8.39
C ASP A 235 32.86 6.37 8.51
N GLY A 236 31.93 6.51 9.46
CA GLY A 236 30.81 5.58 9.63
C GLY A 236 29.88 5.54 8.41
N LEU A 237 29.64 6.67 7.74
CA LEU A 237 28.86 6.70 6.50
C LEU A 237 29.63 6.11 5.31
N ALA A 238 30.96 6.23 5.27
CA ALA A 238 31.77 5.57 4.25
C ALA A 238 31.72 4.03 4.41
N GLU A 239 31.77 3.52 5.65
CA GLU A 239 31.59 2.10 5.94
C GLU A 239 30.18 1.61 5.59
N LEU A 240 29.15 2.38 5.96
CA LEU A 240 27.77 2.08 5.60
C LEU A 240 27.60 2.03 4.08
N ASN A 241 28.23 2.95 3.34
CA ASN A 241 28.16 3.01 1.89
C ASN A 241 28.79 1.78 1.24
N ALA A 242 29.95 1.35 1.74
CA ALA A 242 30.58 0.12 1.28
C ALA A 242 29.69 -1.10 1.55
N GLY A 243 29.07 -1.17 2.73
CA GLY A 243 28.11 -2.22 3.07
C GLY A 243 26.87 -2.20 2.18
N ALA A 244 26.32 -1.01 1.90
CA ALA A 244 25.18 -0.84 1.00
C ALA A 244 25.49 -1.32 -0.42
N GLY A 245 26.68 -0.98 -0.96
CA GLY A 245 27.13 -1.48 -2.25
C GLY A 245 27.19 -3.02 -2.31
N THR A 246 27.69 -3.68 -1.25
CA THR A 246 27.69 -5.15 -1.22
C THR A 246 26.28 -5.76 -1.12
N ALA A 247 25.35 -5.07 -0.46
CA ALA A 247 23.96 -5.51 -0.37
C ALA A 247 23.23 -5.33 -1.71
N ASP A 248 23.49 -4.23 -2.41
CA ASP A 248 22.98 -3.93 -3.75
C ASP A 248 23.42 -5.02 -4.75
N GLU A 249 24.71 -5.37 -4.78
CA GLU A 249 25.24 -6.48 -5.58
C GLU A 249 24.56 -7.82 -5.26
N ALA A 250 24.33 -8.10 -3.97
CA ALA A 250 23.66 -9.33 -3.54
C ALA A 250 22.18 -9.35 -3.98
N ILE A 251 21.48 -8.22 -3.92
CA ILE A 251 20.09 -8.09 -4.37
C ILE A 251 20.01 -8.24 -5.90
N GLY A 252 20.93 -7.63 -6.65
CA GLY A 252 21.02 -7.84 -8.10
C GLY A 252 21.21 -9.32 -8.44
N SER A 253 22.07 -10.04 -7.70
CA SER A 253 22.25 -11.49 -7.89
C SER A 253 21.00 -12.32 -7.57
N LEU A 254 20.20 -11.88 -6.58
CA LEU A 254 18.92 -12.50 -6.22
C LEU A 254 17.89 -12.28 -7.33
N HIS A 255 17.81 -11.07 -7.86
CA HIS A 255 16.92 -10.73 -8.97
C HIS A 255 17.26 -11.54 -10.24
N GLU A 256 18.54 -11.61 -10.62
CA GLU A 256 18.99 -12.48 -11.71
C GLU A 256 18.64 -13.96 -11.48
N GLY A 257 18.74 -14.42 -10.23
CA GLY A 257 18.33 -15.78 -9.83
C GLY A 257 16.84 -16.01 -10.04
N ALA A 258 16.00 -15.05 -9.63
CA ALA A 258 14.56 -15.09 -9.82
C ALA A 258 14.19 -15.12 -11.32
N GLU A 259 14.82 -14.29 -12.16
CA GLU A 259 14.60 -14.31 -13.61
C GLU A 259 14.95 -15.66 -14.24
N LYS A 260 16.02 -16.31 -13.79
CA LYS A 260 16.42 -17.64 -14.28
C LYS A 260 15.37 -18.68 -13.92
N ILE A 261 14.83 -18.64 -12.69
CA ILE A 261 13.78 -19.56 -12.23
C ILE A 261 12.48 -19.31 -13.00
N ASP A 262 12.12 -18.05 -13.26
CA ASP A 262 10.95 -17.70 -14.04
C ASP A 262 11.03 -18.23 -15.48
N LYS A 263 12.18 -18.04 -16.14
CA LYS A 263 12.43 -18.62 -17.47
C LYS A 263 12.26 -20.15 -17.47
N LEU A 264 12.77 -20.83 -16.44
CA LEU A 264 12.60 -22.28 -16.30
C LEU A 264 11.13 -22.68 -16.09
N ALA A 265 10.35 -21.89 -15.34
CA ALA A 265 8.93 -22.12 -15.13
C ALA A 265 8.14 -21.94 -16.44
N VAL A 266 8.38 -20.85 -17.17
CA VAL A 266 7.78 -20.58 -18.49
C VAL A 266 8.12 -21.69 -19.50
N ASP A 267 9.38 -22.12 -19.56
CA ASP A 267 9.81 -23.22 -20.45
C ASP A 267 9.14 -24.56 -20.06
N THR A 268 8.97 -24.80 -18.76
CA THR A 268 8.29 -26.01 -18.26
C THR A 268 6.81 -25.98 -18.63
N ASP A 269 6.16 -24.83 -18.51
CA ASP A 269 4.77 -24.62 -18.90
C ASP A 269 4.56 -24.89 -20.39
N ALA A 270 5.41 -24.31 -21.24
CA ALA A 270 5.37 -24.51 -22.69
C ALA A 270 5.52 -25.98 -23.08
N LYS A 271 6.39 -26.74 -22.40
CA LYS A 271 6.57 -28.18 -22.62
C LYS A 271 5.36 -28.99 -22.17
N ILE A 272 4.76 -28.67 -21.03
CA ILE A 272 3.55 -29.35 -20.55
C ILE A 272 2.39 -29.10 -21.50
N ASP A 273 2.29 -27.88 -22.03
CA ASP A 273 1.31 -27.52 -23.07
C ASP A 273 1.53 -28.29 -24.37
N GLU A 274 2.78 -28.48 -24.79
CA GLU A 274 3.13 -29.33 -25.94
C GLU A 274 2.73 -30.79 -25.71
N ILE A 275 2.98 -31.34 -24.51
CA ILE A 275 2.52 -32.68 -24.11
C ILE A 275 0.99 -32.77 -24.17
N ASN A 276 0.28 -31.75 -23.67
CA ASN A 276 -1.18 -31.68 -23.74
C ASN A 276 -1.71 -31.66 -25.18
N ARG A 277 -1.04 -30.95 -26.09
CA ARG A 277 -1.38 -30.90 -27.52
C ARG A 277 -1.03 -32.17 -28.28
N ALA A 278 0.04 -32.87 -27.88
CA ALA A 278 0.50 -34.11 -28.52
C ALA A 278 -0.32 -35.35 -28.12
N MET A 279 -1.07 -35.29 -27.02
CA MET A 279 -1.96 -36.38 -26.63
C MET A 279 -3.17 -36.49 -27.57
N PRO A 280 -3.47 -37.68 -28.15
CA PRO A 280 -4.59 -37.85 -29.07
C PRO A 280 -5.91 -37.43 -28.43
N ALA A 281 -6.67 -36.55 -29.10
CA ALA A 281 -8.06 -36.30 -28.73
C ALA A 281 -8.85 -37.61 -28.82
N PRO A 282 -9.86 -37.84 -27.95
CA PRO A 282 -10.76 -38.98 -28.16
C PRO A 282 -11.36 -38.83 -29.56
N ALA A 283 -11.30 -39.87 -30.38
CA ALA A 283 -11.94 -39.85 -31.69
C ALA A 283 -13.45 -39.77 -31.49
N TRP A 284 -14.02 -38.57 -31.44
CA TRP A 284 -15.44 -38.38 -31.63
C TRP A 284 -15.70 -38.39 -33.14
N ALA A 285 -16.54 -39.33 -33.56
CA ALA A 285 -16.98 -39.59 -34.93
C ALA A 285 -15.96 -40.30 -35.85
N ALA A 286 -15.80 -41.62 -35.67
CA ALA A 286 -16.09 -42.46 -36.83
C ALA A 286 -17.61 -42.38 -37.02
N THR A 287 -18.07 -41.86 -38.15
CA THR A 287 -19.48 -41.85 -38.53
C THR A 287 -20.01 -43.28 -38.45
N PRO A 288 -20.91 -43.63 -37.52
CA PRO A 288 -21.65 -44.87 -37.64
C PRO A 288 -22.66 -44.62 -38.76
N ALA A 289 -22.61 -45.45 -39.79
CA ALA A 289 -23.68 -45.54 -40.76
C ALA A 289 -24.91 -46.07 -40.02
N ASP A 290 -25.73 -45.17 -39.45
CA ASP A 290 -27.18 -45.31 -39.30
C ASP A 290 -27.75 -44.06 -38.60
N GLY A 291 -28.58 -43.32 -39.36
CA GLY A 291 -29.00 -41.95 -39.06
C GLY A 291 -30.21 -41.83 -38.14
N GLN A 292 -30.11 -42.26 -36.89
CA GLN A 292 -31.11 -41.92 -35.87
C GLN A 292 -30.47 -41.69 -34.49
N GLN A 293 -30.12 -40.44 -34.19
CA GLN A 293 -30.05 -39.95 -32.81
C GLN A 293 -30.16 -38.42 -32.79
N GLU A 294 -31.11 -37.94 -31.99
CA GLU A 294 -31.42 -36.52 -31.78
C GLU A 294 -30.16 -35.77 -31.31
N ALA A 295 -29.87 -34.64 -31.95
CA ALA A 295 -28.77 -33.77 -31.57
C ALA A 295 -28.90 -33.37 -30.10
N ARG A 296 -28.02 -33.89 -29.23
CA ARG A 296 -27.96 -33.47 -27.82
C ARG A 296 -27.58 -32.00 -27.76
N SER A 297 -28.41 -31.21 -27.08
CA SER A 297 -28.13 -29.80 -26.80
C SER A 297 -26.96 -29.69 -25.82
N VAL A 298 -25.94 -28.89 -26.17
CA VAL A 298 -24.76 -28.71 -25.32
C VAL A 298 -24.48 -27.21 -25.15
N LEU A 299 -24.59 -26.75 -23.91
CA LEU A 299 -24.13 -25.46 -23.44
C LEU A 299 -22.94 -25.65 -22.50
N PRO A 300 -21.71 -25.31 -22.92
CA PRO A 300 -20.55 -25.43 -22.06
C PRO A 300 -20.72 -24.62 -20.75
N PRO A 301 -20.41 -25.21 -19.58
CA PRO A 301 -20.49 -24.56 -18.27
C PRO A 301 -19.83 -23.16 -18.21
N GLN A 302 -18.68 -23.02 -18.87
CA GLN A 302 -17.91 -21.77 -18.92
C GLN A 302 -18.61 -20.70 -19.76
N THR A 303 -19.26 -21.10 -20.85
CA THR A 303 -20.06 -20.21 -21.70
C THR A 303 -21.29 -19.71 -20.97
N ALA A 304 -21.98 -20.60 -20.23
CA ALA A 304 -23.11 -20.23 -19.40
C ALA A 304 -22.72 -19.21 -18.31
N LEU A 305 -21.55 -19.39 -17.67
CA LEU A 305 -21.01 -18.46 -16.68
C LEU A 305 -20.78 -17.08 -17.26
N LEU A 306 -20.13 -16.97 -18.42
CA LEU A 306 -19.86 -15.68 -19.08
C LEU A 306 -21.15 -14.94 -19.44
N ILE A 307 -22.15 -15.66 -19.96
CA ILE A 307 -23.43 -15.06 -20.34
C ILE A 307 -24.18 -14.59 -19.09
N ALA A 308 -24.21 -15.39 -18.02
CA ALA A 308 -24.80 -15.01 -16.75
C ALA A 308 -24.09 -13.81 -16.11
N ALA A 309 -22.75 -13.77 -16.17
CA ALA A 309 -21.94 -12.66 -15.68
C ALA A 309 -22.23 -11.36 -16.42
N LEU A 310 -22.29 -11.38 -17.75
CA LEU A 310 -22.63 -10.21 -18.56
C LEU A 310 -24.03 -9.69 -18.23
N ALA A 311 -25.01 -10.58 -18.08
CA ALA A 311 -26.36 -10.20 -17.68
C ALA A 311 -26.40 -9.57 -16.28
N MET A 312 -25.61 -10.09 -15.34
CA MET A 312 -25.51 -9.52 -14.00
C MET A 312 -24.79 -8.18 -13.96
N LEU A 313 -23.71 -7.99 -14.72
CA LEU A 313 -23.03 -6.70 -14.82
C LEU A 313 -23.93 -5.65 -15.48
N ALA A 314 -24.67 -6.03 -16.52
CA ALA A 314 -25.69 -5.17 -17.12
C ALA A 314 -26.78 -4.82 -16.08
N GLY A 315 -27.23 -5.79 -15.30
CA GLY A 315 -28.18 -5.57 -14.20
C GLY A 315 -27.67 -4.57 -13.16
N LEU A 316 -26.40 -4.65 -12.77
CA LEU A 316 -25.77 -3.71 -11.85
C LEU A 316 -25.83 -2.28 -12.41
N ALA A 317 -25.41 -2.09 -13.66
CA ALA A 317 -25.46 -0.79 -14.32
C ALA A 317 -26.90 -0.24 -14.42
N VAL A 318 -27.87 -1.11 -14.71
CA VAL A 318 -29.30 -0.77 -14.73
C VAL A 318 -29.80 -0.35 -13.34
N GLY A 319 -29.42 -1.06 -12.29
CA GLY A 319 -29.79 -0.75 -10.91
C GLY A 319 -29.25 0.61 -10.43
N VAL A 320 -27.97 0.87 -10.69
CA VAL A 320 -27.34 2.17 -10.39
C VAL A 320 -27.97 3.29 -11.22
N GLY A 321 -28.19 3.07 -12.53
CA GLY A 321 -28.82 4.04 -13.42
C GLY A 321 -30.27 4.38 -13.03
N ALA A 322 -31.05 3.37 -12.64
CA ALA A 322 -32.42 3.55 -12.15
C ALA A 322 -32.48 4.33 -10.83
N TRP A 323 -31.43 4.24 -10.01
CA TRP A 323 -31.27 5.05 -8.80
C TRP A 323 -30.90 6.51 -9.14
N LEU A 324 -29.97 6.73 -10.06
CA LEU A 324 -29.49 8.06 -10.46
C LEU A 324 -30.56 8.90 -11.16
N LEU A 325 -31.43 8.28 -11.97
CA LEU A 325 -32.50 8.97 -12.71
C LEU A 325 -33.89 8.50 -12.26
N PRO A 326 -34.40 8.97 -11.10
CA PRO A 326 -35.65 8.48 -10.53
C PRO A 326 -36.88 8.73 -11.42
N SER A 327 -36.89 9.81 -12.21
CA SER A 327 -37.99 10.13 -13.15
C SER A 327 -38.08 9.15 -14.33
N ARG A 328 -36.99 8.45 -14.65
CA ARG A 328 -36.90 7.49 -15.78
C ARG A 328 -36.64 6.06 -15.34
N ARG A 329 -36.65 5.77 -14.04
CA ARG A 329 -36.29 4.46 -13.46
C ARG A 329 -36.97 3.24 -14.11
N TRP A 330 -38.25 3.33 -14.45
CA TRP A 330 -38.98 2.25 -15.11
C TRP A 330 -38.58 2.06 -16.57
N LEU A 331 -38.26 3.16 -17.27
CA LEU A 331 -37.71 3.10 -18.63
C LEU A 331 -36.29 2.52 -18.63
N ILE A 332 -35.45 2.90 -17.68
CA ILE A 332 -34.07 2.38 -17.55
C ILE A 332 -34.10 0.89 -17.21
N LEU A 333 -34.95 0.49 -16.27
CA LEU A 333 -35.14 -0.91 -15.91
C LEU A 333 -35.63 -1.70 -17.13
N GLY A 334 -36.71 -1.25 -17.80
CA GLY A 334 -37.28 -1.94 -18.95
C GLY A 334 -36.33 -2.02 -20.15
N ALA A 335 -35.77 -0.89 -20.59
CA ALA A 335 -34.86 -0.85 -21.74
C ALA A 335 -33.53 -1.55 -21.46
N GLY A 336 -32.98 -1.38 -20.26
CA GLY A 336 -31.71 -2.00 -19.86
C GLY A 336 -31.81 -3.53 -19.71
N THR A 337 -32.90 -4.02 -19.11
CA THR A 337 -33.17 -5.47 -19.05
C THR A 337 -33.41 -6.06 -20.42
N LEU A 338 -34.20 -5.40 -21.27
CA LEU A 338 -34.42 -5.84 -22.64
C LEU A 338 -33.11 -5.88 -23.45
N GLY A 339 -32.26 -4.86 -23.33
CA GLY A 339 -30.95 -4.83 -23.97
C GLY A 339 -30.02 -5.95 -23.50
N SER A 340 -29.94 -6.17 -22.18
CA SER A 340 -29.18 -7.28 -21.57
C SER A 340 -29.64 -8.64 -22.08
N VAL A 341 -30.95 -8.88 -22.11
CA VAL A 341 -31.54 -10.15 -22.53
C VAL A 341 -31.32 -10.39 -24.02
N LEU A 342 -31.47 -9.38 -24.86
CA LEU A 342 -31.17 -9.50 -26.30
C LEU A 342 -29.69 -9.84 -26.51
N ALA A 343 -28.77 -9.14 -25.86
CA ALA A 343 -27.34 -9.41 -25.97
C ALA A 343 -26.98 -10.83 -25.47
N GLY A 344 -27.53 -11.23 -24.32
CA GLY A 344 -27.29 -12.57 -23.76
C GLY A 344 -27.93 -13.69 -24.61
N THR A 345 -29.10 -13.45 -25.20
CA THR A 345 -29.76 -14.42 -26.11
C THR A 345 -28.98 -14.56 -27.41
N VAL A 346 -28.44 -13.47 -27.96
CA VAL A 346 -27.54 -13.53 -29.11
C VAL A 346 -26.26 -14.31 -28.75
N ALA A 347 -25.65 -14.04 -27.59
CA ALA A 347 -24.49 -14.78 -27.12
C ALA A 347 -24.79 -16.29 -26.95
N LEU A 348 -25.98 -16.65 -26.45
CA LEU A 348 -26.43 -18.04 -26.35
C LEU A 348 -26.57 -18.71 -27.73
N LEU A 349 -27.12 -18.01 -28.71
CA LEU A 349 -27.29 -18.55 -30.06
C LEU A 349 -25.97 -18.68 -30.84
N VAL A 350 -24.99 -17.81 -30.54
CA VAL A 350 -23.66 -17.85 -31.16
C VAL A 350 -22.78 -18.92 -30.53
N LEU A 351 -22.86 -19.11 -29.21
CA LEU A 351 -21.93 -19.94 -28.44
C LEU A 351 -22.52 -21.30 -28.00
N GLY A 352 -23.84 -21.47 -28.06
CA GLY A 352 -24.52 -22.72 -27.75
C GLY A 352 -24.75 -23.57 -29.00
N ALA A 353 -24.57 -24.89 -28.89
CA ALA A 353 -24.78 -25.82 -30.00
C ALA A 353 -26.01 -26.71 -29.74
N GLY A 354 -26.90 -26.83 -30.73
CA GLY A 354 -28.05 -27.73 -30.67
C GLY A 354 -29.15 -27.35 -29.68
N LEU A 355 -29.23 -26.09 -29.25
CA LEU A 355 -30.27 -25.62 -28.33
C LEU A 355 -31.65 -25.58 -29.00
N GLY A 356 -32.64 -26.27 -28.43
CA GLY A 356 -34.03 -26.20 -28.88
C GLY A 356 -34.68 -24.84 -28.58
N ALA A 357 -35.73 -24.48 -29.31
CA ALA A 357 -36.45 -23.20 -29.14
C ALA A 357 -36.97 -23.00 -27.70
N GLY A 358 -37.36 -24.08 -27.01
CA GLY A 358 -37.79 -24.03 -25.60
C GLY A 358 -36.64 -23.70 -24.64
N ALA A 359 -35.44 -24.23 -24.87
CA ALA A 359 -34.27 -23.95 -24.05
C ALA A 359 -33.83 -22.48 -24.22
N VAL A 360 -33.81 -21.97 -25.46
CA VAL A 360 -33.49 -20.56 -25.74
C VAL A 360 -34.49 -19.62 -25.07
N ALA A 361 -35.80 -19.93 -25.15
CA ALA A 361 -36.84 -19.13 -24.51
C ALA A 361 -36.74 -19.15 -22.98
N GLY A 362 -36.48 -20.32 -22.38
CA GLY A 362 -36.29 -20.42 -20.94
C GLY A 362 -35.01 -19.72 -20.46
N SER A 363 -33.92 -19.79 -21.23
CA SER A 363 -32.68 -19.08 -20.95
C SER A 363 -32.85 -17.57 -21.02
N ALA A 364 -33.61 -17.06 -21.99
CA ALA A 364 -33.97 -15.65 -22.04
C ALA A 364 -34.75 -15.20 -20.79
N GLY A 365 -35.70 -16.02 -20.33
CA GLY A 365 -36.41 -15.80 -19.06
C GLY A 365 -35.48 -15.76 -17.84
N LEU A 366 -34.50 -16.68 -17.78
CA LEU A 366 -33.47 -16.68 -16.75
C LEU A 366 -32.59 -15.42 -16.78
N LEU A 367 -32.23 -14.94 -17.97
CA LEU A 367 -31.44 -13.71 -18.12
C LEU A 367 -32.21 -12.48 -17.67
N VAL A 368 -33.54 -12.44 -17.87
CA VAL A 368 -34.40 -11.39 -17.30
C VAL A 368 -34.29 -11.40 -15.78
N LEU A 369 -34.44 -12.57 -15.15
CA LEU A 369 -34.37 -12.72 -13.70
C LEU A 369 -32.97 -12.39 -13.15
N ALA A 370 -31.90 -12.83 -13.81
CA ALA A 370 -30.53 -12.54 -13.40
C ALA A 370 -30.23 -11.03 -13.48
N THR A 371 -30.67 -10.37 -14.57
CA THR A 371 -30.50 -8.93 -14.75
C THR A 371 -31.29 -8.14 -13.71
N LEU A 372 -32.55 -8.53 -13.46
CA LEU A 372 -33.40 -7.87 -12.47
C LEU A 372 -32.92 -8.08 -11.03
N ALA A 373 -32.46 -9.29 -10.69
CA ALA A 373 -31.91 -9.60 -9.37
C ALA A 373 -30.62 -8.80 -9.10
N SER A 374 -29.74 -8.66 -10.10
CA SER A 374 -28.55 -7.81 -9.97
C SER A 374 -28.91 -6.33 -9.88
N ALA A 375 -29.88 -5.85 -10.69
CA ALA A 375 -30.38 -4.49 -10.60
C ALA A 375 -31.02 -4.18 -9.24
N ALA A 376 -31.72 -5.14 -8.64
CA ALA A 376 -32.29 -5.06 -7.31
C ALA A 376 -31.21 -4.85 -6.25
N ALA A 377 -30.19 -5.71 -6.25
CA ALA A 377 -29.08 -5.65 -5.31
C ALA A 377 -28.32 -4.32 -5.43
N ALA A 378 -27.99 -3.90 -6.66
CA ALA A 378 -27.30 -2.64 -6.91
C ALA A 378 -28.13 -1.43 -6.46
N TYR A 379 -29.43 -1.39 -6.77
CA TYR A 379 -30.33 -0.30 -6.36
C TYR A 379 -30.48 -0.21 -4.83
N VAL A 380 -30.56 -1.36 -4.14
CA VAL A 380 -30.65 -1.40 -2.69
C VAL A 380 -29.34 -0.94 -2.04
N LEU A 381 -28.18 -1.37 -2.56
CA LEU A 381 -26.87 -0.93 -2.07
C LEU A 381 -26.64 0.57 -2.26
N THR A 382 -26.99 1.13 -3.43
CA THR A 382 -26.93 2.57 -3.67
C THR A 382 -27.91 3.36 -2.82
N SER A 383 -29.06 2.77 -2.46
CA SER A 383 -30.00 3.38 -1.53
C SER A 383 -29.54 3.40 -0.07
N LEU A 384 -28.58 2.53 0.29
CA LEU A 384 -28.03 2.42 1.65
C LEU A 384 -26.77 3.27 1.85
N ALA A 385 -25.80 3.13 0.95
CA ALA A 385 -24.49 3.75 1.07
C ALA A 385 -24.35 5.04 0.24
N GLY A 386 -25.41 5.43 -0.49
CA GLY A 386 -25.37 6.55 -1.42
C GLY A 386 -24.77 6.18 -2.79
N PRO A 387 -24.71 7.14 -3.73
CA PRO A 387 -24.36 6.86 -5.13
C PRO A 387 -22.92 6.42 -5.30
N LEU A 388 -21.98 7.12 -4.65
CA LEU A 388 -20.54 6.85 -4.78
C LEU A 388 -20.20 5.51 -4.13
N TRP A 389 -20.42 5.40 -2.82
CA TRP A 389 -20.03 4.19 -2.09
C TRP A 389 -20.90 2.97 -2.44
N GLY A 390 -22.19 3.15 -2.69
CA GLY A 390 -23.06 2.03 -3.05
C GLY A 390 -22.76 1.45 -4.43
N SER A 391 -22.36 2.27 -5.40
CA SER A 391 -21.94 1.77 -6.73
C SER A 391 -20.58 1.06 -6.66
N VAL A 392 -19.63 1.60 -5.89
CA VAL A 392 -18.33 0.96 -5.65
C VAL A 392 -18.51 -0.39 -4.96
N ILE A 393 -19.32 -0.47 -3.90
CA ILE A 393 -19.59 -1.73 -3.19
C ILE A 393 -20.26 -2.75 -4.13
N ALA A 394 -21.24 -2.32 -4.94
CA ALA A 394 -21.88 -3.21 -5.90
C ALA A 394 -20.89 -3.72 -6.97
N ALA A 395 -20.00 -2.86 -7.47
CA ALA A 395 -19.01 -3.22 -8.48
C ALA A 395 -17.98 -4.22 -7.93
N VAL A 396 -17.43 -3.94 -6.74
CA VAL A 396 -16.49 -4.84 -6.05
C VAL A 396 -17.14 -6.21 -5.78
N PHE A 397 -18.39 -6.21 -5.32
CA PHE A 397 -19.15 -7.44 -5.10
C PHE A 397 -19.35 -8.23 -6.40
N GLY A 398 -19.72 -7.57 -7.50
CA GLY A 398 -19.87 -8.22 -8.81
C GLY A 398 -18.58 -8.86 -9.32
N ILE A 399 -17.44 -8.18 -9.16
CA ILE A 399 -16.11 -8.70 -9.54
C ILE A 399 -15.71 -9.87 -8.64
N ALA A 400 -15.90 -9.75 -7.33
CA ALA A 400 -15.58 -10.81 -6.38
C ALA A 400 -16.39 -12.10 -6.66
N GLN A 401 -17.67 -11.95 -7.00
CA GLN A 401 -18.51 -13.07 -7.39
C GLN A 401 -18.07 -13.72 -8.69
N LEU A 402 -17.68 -12.93 -9.69
CA LEU A 402 -17.15 -13.45 -10.95
C LEU A 402 -15.92 -14.35 -10.71
N GLY A 403 -14.95 -13.86 -9.92
CA GLY A 403 -13.74 -14.62 -9.58
C GLY A 403 -14.03 -15.89 -8.80
N LEU A 404 -14.85 -15.79 -7.74
CA LEU A 404 -15.21 -16.94 -6.90
C LEU A 404 -15.97 -18.02 -7.68
N VAL A 405 -17.03 -17.65 -8.39
CA VAL A 405 -17.88 -18.60 -9.13
C VAL A 405 -17.10 -19.18 -10.31
N GLY A 406 -16.34 -18.36 -11.03
CA GLY A 406 -15.48 -18.83 -12.12
C GLY A 406 -14.46 -19.86 -11.65
N TRP A 407 -13.83 -19.64 -10.49
CA TRP A 407 -12.90 -20.59 -9.90
C TRP A 407 -13.59 -21.89 -9.47
N VAL A 408 -14.71 -21.81 -8.76
CA VAL A 408 -15.49 -22.98 -8.32
C VAL A 408 -15.93 -23.85 -9.50
N TRP A 409 -16.40 -23.23 -10.58
CA TRP A 409 -16.84 -23.95 -11.79
C TRP A 409 -15.66 -24.55 -12.57
N ARG A 410 -14.49 -23.91 -12.57
CA ARG A 410 -13.26 -24.49 -13.12
C ARG A 410 -12.80 -25.71 -12.33
N VAL A 411 -12.85 -25.64 -11.00
CA VAL A 411 -12.51 -26.77 -10.12
C VAL A 411 -13.51 -27.91 -10.29
N ALA A 412 -14.81 -27.61 -10.31
CA ALA A 412 -15.87 -28.61 -10.50
C ALA A 412 -15.77 -29.37 -11.83
N ALA A 413 -15.23 -28.75 -12.88
CA ALA A 413 -15.00 -29.41 -14.16
C ALA A 413 -13.87 -30.45 -14.13
N THR A 414 -13.04 -30.45 -13.08
CA THR A 414 -11.82 -31.26 -12.99
C THR A 414 -11.70 -32.10 -11.72
N SER A 415 -12.43 -31.75 -10.66
CA SER A 415 -12.32 -32.32 -9.31
C SER A 415 -13.54 -31.97 -8.44
N GLU A 416 -13.70 -32.68 -7.31
CA GLU A 416 -14.73 -32.35 -6.31
C GLU A 416 -14.44 -31.00 -5.64
N VAL A 417 -15.48 -30.17 -5.51
CA VAL A 417 -15.37 -28.85 -4.86
C VAL A 417 -15.51 -29.01 -3.35
N SER A 418 -14.59 -28.42 -2.58
CA SER A 418 -14.68 -28.41 -1.12
C SER A 418 -15.98 -27.76 -0.62
N MET A 419 -16.52 -28.28 0.50
CA MET A 419 -17.80 -27.86 1.07
C MET A 419 -17.87 -26.34 1.35
N TRP A 420 -16.79 -25.74 1.86
CA TRP A 420 -16.79 -24.31 2.21
C TRP A 420 -16.76 -23.40 0.98
N LEU A 421 -16.01 -23.75 -0.06
CA LEU A 421 -16.01 -23.01 -1.33
C LEU A 421 -17.37 -23.08 -2.02
N ARG A 422 -18.04 -24.23 -1.92
CA ARG A 422 -19.39 -24.43 -2.43
C ARG A 422 -20.41 -23.54 -1.72
N VAL A 423 -20.44 -23.55 -0.38
CA VAL A 423 -21.33 -22.68 0.39
C VAL A 423 -21.10 -21.19 0.06
N LEU A 424 -19.85 -20.78 -0.12
CA LEU A 424 -19.52 -19.40 -0.53
C LEU A 424 -20.05 -19.08 -1.93
N ALA A 425 -19.94 -20.00 -2.89
CA ALA A 425 -20.50 -19.83 -4.22
C ALA A 425 -22.04 -19.80 -4.18
N ASP A 426 -22.67 -20.64 -3.36
CA ASP A 426 -24.13 -20.71 -3.22
C ASP A 426 -24.74 -19.43 -2.63
N LEU A 427 -23.95 -18.61 -1.92
CA LEU A 427 -24.38 -17.27 -1.49
C LEU A 427 -24.44 -16.25 -2.63
N SER A 428 -23.82 -16.55 -3.77
CA SER A 428 -23.78 -15.66 -4.92
C SER A 428 -24.95 -15.92 -5.86
N PRO A 429 -25.71 -14.90 -6.28
CA PRO A 429 -26.76 -15.11 -7.27
C PRO A 429 -26.17 -15.37 -8.67
N LEU A 430 -24.88 -15.07 -8.92
CA LEU A 430 -24.17 -15.46 -10.14
C LEU A 430 -24.02 -16.98 -10.25
N HIS A 431 -23.72 -17.66 -9.13
CA HIS A 431 -23.66 -19.12 -9.11
C HIS A 431 -24.99 -19.71 -9.57
N TRP A 432 -26.11 -19.29 -8.97
CA TRP A 432 -27.43 -19.80 -9.31
C TRP A 432 -27.90 -19.46 -10.72
N ALA A 433 -27.53 -18.29 -11.24
CA ALA A 433 -27.77 -17.95 -12.64
C ALA A 433 -27.01 -18.89 -13.58
N THR A 434 -25.74 -19.18 -13.27
CA THR A 434 -24.89 -20.11 -14.04
C THR A 434 -25.41 -21.54 -13.95
N THR A 435 -25.75 -22.00 -12.75
CA THR A 435 -26.33 -23.33 -12.48
C THR A 435 -27.62 -23.54 -13.27
N SER A 436 -28.53 -22.57 -13.23
CA SER A 436 -29.82 -22.66 -13.92
C SER A 436 -29.66 -22.62 -15.44
N LEU A 437 -28.78 -21.75 -15.96
CA LEU A 437 -28.56 -21.62 -17.39
C LEU A 437 -27.89 -22.87 -17.97
N THR A 438 -26.94 -23.45 -17.23
CA THR A 438 -26.26 -24.70 -17.61
C THR A 438 -27.22 -25.89 -17.53
N ALA A 439 -28.00 -26.01 -16.46
CA ALA A 439 -29.01 -27.06 -16.29
C ALA A 439 -30.06 -27.02 -17.40
N LEU A 440 -30.51 -25.83 -17.78
CA LEU A 440 -31.48 -25.67 -18.86
C LEU A 440 -30.89 -26.00 -20.24
N GLY A 441 -29.64 -25.62 -20.50
CA GLY A 441 -28.96 -25.86 -21.79
C GLY A 441 -28.57 -27.32 -22.01
N ASN A 442 -28.32 -28.06 -20.93
CA ASN A 442 -27.81 -29.44 -20.95
C ASN A 442 -28.82 -30.50 -20.49
N ALA A 443 -30.08 -30.12 -20.25
CA ALA A 443 -31.08 -30.99 -19.60
C ALA A 443 -30.56 -31.60 -18.27
N GLY A 444 -29.83 -30.80 -17.49
CA GLY A 444 -29.28 -31.16 -16.19
C GLY A 444 -30.35 -31.21 -15.09
N SER A 445 -29.91 -31.30 -13.83
CA SER A 445 -30.79 -31.46 -12.67
C SER A 445 -31.92 -30.42 -12.62
N VAL A 446 -33.15 -30.92 -12.60
CA VAL A 446 -34.39 -30.14 -12.44
C VAL A 446 -34.39 -29.40 -11.09
N ALA A 447 -33.81 -30.01 -10.05
CA ALA A 447 -33.69 -29.39 -8.74
C ALA A 447 -32.74 -28.18 -8.78
N SER A 448 -31.60 -28.30 -9.47
CA SER A 448 -30.63 -27.21 -9.65
C SER A 448 -31.20 -26.05 -10.45
N LEU A 449 -31.95 -26.36 -11.52
CA LEU A 449 -32.66 -25.36 -12.34
C LEU A 449 -33.68 -24.56 -11.52
N TRP A 450 -34.64 -25.22 -10.88
CA TRP A 450 -35.72 -24.52 -10.21
C TRP A 450 -35.29 -23.81 -8.94
N THR A 451 -34.26 -24.29 -8.26
CA THR A 451 -33.69 -23.60 -7.09
C THR A 451 -33.11 -22.24 -7.47
N GLY A 452 -32.32 -22.18 -8.55
CA GLY A 452 -31.79 -20.91 -9.02
C GLY A 452 -32.84 -19.98 -9.62
N VAL A 453 -33.83 -20.51 -10.34
CA VAL A 453 -34.99 -19.72 -10.82
C VAL A 453 -35.74 -19.09 -9.66
N ALA A 454 -36.09 -19.88 -8.63
CA ALA A 454 -36.85 -19.39 -7.47
C ALA A 454 -36.08 -18.29 -6.72
N LEU A 455 -34.77 -18.48 -6.52
CA LEU A 455 -33.92 -17.48 -5.88
C LEU A 455 -33.91 -16.17 -6.66
N LEU A 456 -33.59 -16.22 -7.96
CA LEU A 456 -33.50 -15.02 -8.79
C LEU A 456 -34.86 -14.32 -8.91
N ALA A 457 -35.96 -15.08 -8.95
CA ALA A 457 -37.31 -14.53 -8.94
C ALA A 457 -37.62 -13.79 -7.64
N VAL A 458 -37.32 -14.37 -6.47
CA VAL A 458 -37.54 -13.71 -5.18
C VAL A 458 -36.72 -12.43 -5.07
N VAL A 459 -35.44 -12.45 -5.42
CA VAL A 459 -34.57 -11.25 -5.39
C VAL A 459 -35.08 -10.18 -6.38
N SER A 460 -35.53 -10.59 -7.57
CA SER A 460 -36.11 -9.68 -8.56
C SER A 460 -37.38 -8.99 -8.05
N VAL A 461 -38.28 -9.73 -7.38
CA VAL A 461 -39.50 -9.17 -6.78
C VAL A 461 -39.16 -8.17 -5.68
N ILE A 462 -38.17 -8.46 -4.83
CA ILE A 462 -37.67 -7.53 -3.81
C ILE A 462 -37.18 -6.24 -4.46
N GLY A 463 -36.46 -6.35 -5.58
CA GLY A 463 -36.00 -5.22 -6.39
C GLY A 463 -37.13 -4.35 -6.93
N VAL A 464 -38.12 -4.97 -7.58
CA VAL A 464 -39.28 -4.26 -8.14
C VAL A 464 -40.04 -3.51 -7.04
N VAL A 465 -40.18 -4.13 -5.85
CA VAL A 465 -40.78 -3.49 -4.67
C VAL A 465 -39.92 -2.33 -4.16
N ALA A 466 -38.59 -2.47 -4.15
CA ALA A 466 -37.65 -1.41 -3.78
C ALA A 466 -37.74 -0.20 -4.74
N LEU A 467 -37.82 -0.48 -6.04
CA LEU A 467 -37.99 0.51 -7.11
C LEU A 467 -39.35 1.20 -7.03
N GLY A 468 -40.43 0.49 -6.69
CA GLY A 468 -41.78 1.05 -6.56
C GLY A 468 -41.91 2.08 -5.42
N ARG A 469 -41.20 1.89 -4.31
CA ARG A 469 -41.27 2.74 -3.10
C ARG A 469 -40.43 4.02 -3.15
N GLY A 470 -40.33 4.66 -4.32
CA GLY A 470 -39.43 5.81 -4.61
C GLY A 470 -39.30 6.87 -3.51
N ARG A 471 -38.17 7.62 -3.53
CA ARG A 471 -37.85 8.74 -2.61
C ARG A 471 -39.11 9.57 -2.32
N ARG A 472 -39.72 9.38 -1.15
CA ARG A 472 -40.58 10.41 -0.56
C ARG A 472 -39.63 11.48 -0.04
N GLY A 473 -39.76 12.68 -0.60
CA GLY A 473 -38.85 13.79 -0.40
C GLY A 473 -38.54 14.02 1.08
N VAL A 474 -37.25 14.15 1.36
CA VAL A 474 -36.79 15.05 2.40
C VAL A 474 -36.57 16.36 1.64
N GLU A 475 -37.62 17.17 1.59
CA GLU A 475 -37.46 18.62 1.52
C GLU A 475 -37.28 19.14 2.94
#